data_AF-K9Q090-F1
#
_entry.id   AF-K9Q090-F1
#
_cell.length_a   1.000
_cell.length_b   1.000
_cell.length_c   1.000
_cell.angle_alpha   90.00
_cell.angle_beta   90.00
_cell.angle_gamma   90.00
#
_symmetry.space_group_name_H-M   'P 1'
#
loop_
_entity.id
_entity.type
_entity.pdbx_description
1 polymer ?
#
loop_
_entity_poly.entity_id
_entity_poly.type
_entity_poly.pdbx_seq_one_letter_code
_entity_poly.pdbx_strand_id
1 'polypeptide(L)'
;MTSLELLFCAVDDFCQVFEPQWQQQLLASKQKRRRRPRSLSLSEIMTILIAFHQSHYRNFKYFYLINVRHHWRRAFPRAVSYQRFVEWMPSTLGVSRILCKQRKLVKKILWIINGKIA
;
A
#
# COMPACT_ATOMS: atom_id res chain seq x y z
N MET A 1 -9.85 3.93 19.34
CA MET A 1 -9.21 3.37 18.14
C MET A 1 -9.97 3.86 16.92
N THR A 2 -9.28 4.53 16.00
CA THR A 2 -9.87 5.08 14.78
C THR A 2 -9.99 3.98 13.70
N SER A 3 -10.93 4.12 12.76
CA SER A 3 -11.09 3.17 11.64
C SER A 3 -9.81 2.97 10.82
N LEU A 4 -8.87 3.92 10.85
CA LEU A 4 -7.57 3.83 10.19
C LEU A 4 -6.62 2.87 10.90
N GLU A 5 -6.54 2.93 12.23
CA GLU A 5 -5.62 2.11 13.03
C GLU A 5 -5.94 0.63 12.88
N LEU A 6 -7.24 0.28 12.87
CA LEU A 6 -7.70 -1.09 12.63
C LEU A 6 -7.34 -1.57 11.22
N LEU A 7 -7.53 -0.72 10.20
CA LEU A 7 -7.13 -1.03 8.83
C LEU A 7 -5.61 -1.23 8.74
N PHE A 8 -4.83 -0.34 9.34
CA PHE A 8 -3.37 -0.43 9.33
C PHE A 8 -2.89 -1.71 10.01
N CYS A 9 -3.45 -2.06 11.17
CA CYS A 9 -3.09 -3.28 11.88
C CYS A 9 -3.36 -4.54 11.05
N ALA A 10 -4.54 -4.64 10.44
CA ALA A 10 -4.89 -5.77 9.58
C ALA A 10 -3.98 -5.87 8.34
N VAL A 11 -3.59 -4.72 7.77
CA VAL A 11 -2.67 -4.65 6.63
C VAL A 11 -1.24 -5.00 7.03
N ASP A 12 -0.80 -4.60 8.22
CA ASP A 12 0.53 -4.92 8.74
C ASP A 12 0.68 -6.42 8.98
N ASP A 13 -0.28 -7.06 9.65
CA ASP A 13 -0.32 -8.51 9.87
C ASP A 13 -0.27 -9.28 8.53
N PHE A 14 -1.00 -8.78 7.52
CA PHE A 14 -0.94 -9.34 6.17
C PHE A 14 0.46 -9.17 5.55
N CYS A 15 1.08 -8.00 5.69
CA CYS A 15 2.41 -7.74 5.14
C CYS A 15 3.48 -8.61 5.79
N GLN A 16 3.38 -8.91 7.07
CA GLN A 16 4.32 -9.79 7.77
C GLN A 16 4.35 -11.20 7.17
N VAL A 17 3.21 -11.71 6.72
CA VAL A 17 3.12 -13.02 6.05
C VAL A 17 3.49 -12.94 4.57
N PHE A 18 3.05 -11.87 3.90
CA PHE A 18 3.22 -11.71 2.45
C PHE A 18 4.65 -11.34 2.05
N GLU A 19 5.31 -10.43 2.80
CA GLU A 19 6.64 -9.94 2.48
C GLU A 19 7.71 -11.04 2.35
N PRO A 20 7.82 -12.03 3.26
CA PRO A 20 8.81 -13.09 3.09
C PRO A 20 8.54 -13.97 1.86
N GLN A 21 7.28 -14.28 1.57
CA GLN A 21 6.91 -15.06 0.37
C GLN A 21 7.23 -14.30 -0.92
N TRP A 22 6.91 -13.01 -0.95
CA TRP A 22 7.23 -12.11 -2.05
C TRP A 22 8.74 -11.98 -2.26
N GLN A 23 9.51 -11.88 -1.17
CA GLN A 23 10.97 -11.85 -1.22
C GLN A 23 11.55 -13.15 -1.78
N GLN A 24 11.02 -14.31 -1.39
CA GLN A 24 11.43 -15.61 -1.95
C GLN A 24 11.17 -15.69 -3.46
N GLN A 25 10.02 -15.22 -3.94
CA GLN A 25 9.71 -15.17 -5.37
C GLN A 25 10.60 -14.20 -6.16
N LEU A 26 10.95 -13.06 -5.56
CA LEU A 26 11.91 -12.10 -6.15
C LEU A 26 13.32 -12.69 -6.27
N LEU A 27 13.75 -13.46 -5.27
CA LEU A 27 15.04 -14.16 -5.30
C LEU A 27 15.06 -15.25 -6.38
N ALA A 28 13.98 -16.03 -6.48
CA ALA A 28 13.82 -17.07 -7.50
C ALA A 28 13.80 -16.52 -8.93
N SER A 29 13.15 -15.36 -9.15
CA SER A 29 13.03 -14.74 -10.47
C SER A 29 14.31 -14.01 -10.95
N LYS A 30 15.42 -14.06 -10.19
CA LYS A 30 16.66 -13.29 -10.43
C LYS A 30 16.46 -11.78 -10.64
N GLN A 31 15.28 -11.26 -10.33
CA GLN A 31 14.97 -9.82 -10.31
C GLN A 31 15.55 -9.22 -9.03
N LYS A 32 16.88 -9.25 -8.89
CA LYS A 32 17.62 -8.68 -7.77
C LYS A 32 17.50 -7.16 -7.83
N ARG A 33 16.53 -6.61 -7.11
CA ARG A 33 16.36 -5.16 -6.96
C ARG A 33 17.05 -4.69 -5.68
N ARG A 34 17.86 -3.64 -5.79
CA ARG A 34 18.63 -3.07 -4.68
C ARG A 34 17.66 -2.60 -3.57
N ARG A 35 17.81 -3.13 -2.35
CA ARG A 35 17.06 -2.69 -1.18
C ARG A 35 17.58 -1.33 -0.72
N ARG A 36 16.91 -0.24 -1.12
CA ARG A 36 17.15 1.08 -0.54
C ARG A 36 16.21 1.28 0.64
N PRO A 37 16.69 1.85 1.77
CA PRO A 37 15.79 2.23 2.85
C PRO A 37 14.76 3.22 2.30
N ARG A 38 13.48 2.85 2.39
CA ARG A 38 12.37 3.71 2.00
C ARG A 38 11.86 4.41 3.25
N SER A 39 11.44 5.66 3.10
CA SER A 39 10.77 6.39 4.18
C SER A 39 9.38 5.85 4.50
N LEU A 40 8.79 5.07 3.57
CA LEU A 40 7.53 4.36 3.75
C LEU A 40 7.75 2.85 3.57
N SER A 41 7.20 2.09 4.51
CA SER A 41 7.07 0.64 4.50
C SER A 41 5.99 0.18 3.51
N LEU A 42 5.96 -1.13 3.24
CA LEU A 42 4.98 -1.73 2.33
C LEU A 42 3.56 -1.63 2.90
N SER A 43 3.39 -1.85 4.21
CA SER A 43 2.10 -1.77 4.89
C SER A 43 1.49 -0.36 4.86
N GLU A 44 2.31 0.68 5.02
CA GLU A 44 1.86 2.08 4.88
C GLU A 44 1.36 2.37 3.45
N ILE A 45 2.11 1.93 2.42
CA ILE A 45 1.72 2.12 1.02
C ILE A 45 0.42 1.37 0.72
N MET A 46 0.27 0.13 1.18
CA MET A 46 -0.95 -0.65 1.01
C MET A 46 -2.15 0.00 1.71
N THR A 47 -1.96 0.49 2.94
CA THR A 47 -3.02 1.17 3.71
C THR A 47 -3.53 2.39 2.97
N ILE A 48 -2.64 3.23 2.43
CA ILE A 48 -3.01 4.42 1.64
C ILE A 48 -3.82 4.02 0.39
N LEU A 49 -3.43 2.94 -0.29
CA LEU A 49 -4.13 2.47 -1.49
C LEU A 49 -5.51 1.88 -1.18
N ILE A 50 -5.63 1.10 -0.12
CA ILE A 50 -6.91 0.51 0.30
C ILE A 50 -7.86 1.61 0.74
N ALA A 51 -7.37 2.54 1.56
CA ALA A 51 -8.19 3.63 2.04
C ALA A 51 -8.61 4.58 0.91
N PHE A 52 -7.75 4.80 -0.10
CA PHE A 52 -8.16 5.49 -1.33
C PHE A 52 -9.34 4.77 -2.00
N HIS A 53 -9.25 3.45 -2.15
CA HIS A 53 -10.30 2.65 -2.78
C HIS A 53 -11.62 2.69 -1.98
N GLN A 54 -11.56 2.69 -0.65
CA GLN A 54 -12.72 2.81 0.24
C GLN A 54 -13.31 4.23 0.24
N SER A 55 -12.47 5.24 0.07
CA SER A 55 -12.89 6.65 0.13
C SER A 55 -13.65 7.14 -1.11
N HIS A 56 -13.77 6.32 -2.17
CA HIS A 56 -14.48 6.62 -3.42
C HIS A 56 -14.06 7.92 -4.13
N TYR A 57 -12.86 8.47 -3.83
CA TYR A 57 -12.35 9.66 -4.50
C TYR A 57 -12.06 9.38 -5.98
N ARG A 58 -12.42 10.31 -6.86
CA ARG A 58 -12.13 10.23 -8.30
C ARG A 58 -10.65 10.45 -8.62
N ASN A 59 -9.97 11.28 -7.83
CA ASN A 59 -8.59 11.70 -8.10
C ASN A 59 -7.65 11.29 -6.94
N PHE A 60 -6.72 10.38 -7.24
CA PHE A 60 -5.73 9.90 -6.27
C PHE A 60 -4.82 11.01 -5.75
N LYS A 61 -4.43 11.97 -6.60
CA LYS A 61 -3.59 13.10 -6.20
C LYS A 61 -4.28 13.96 -5.14
N TYR A 62 -5.58 14.22 -5.32
CA TYR A 62 -6.36 15.00 -4.38
C TYR A 62 -6.53 14.28 -3.03
N PHE A 63 -6.87 12.99 -3.09
CA PHE A 63 -6.93 12.14 -1.90
C PHE A 63 -5.60 12.13 -1.12
N TYR A 64 -4.48 11.93 -1.81
CA TYR A 64 -3.16 11.87 -1.17
C TYR A 64 -2.79 13.19 -0.50
N LEU A 65 -3.01 14.31 -1.19
CA LEU A 65 -2.67 15.63 -0.65
C LEU A 65 -3.55 15.98 0.55
N ILE A 66 -4.85 15.72 0.51
CA ILE A 66 -5.76 16.10 1.60
C ILE A 66 -5.74 15.05 2.71
N ASN A 67 -6.10 13.81 2.44
CA ASN A 67 -6.24 12.80 3.49
C ASN A 67 -4.89 12.38 4.05
N VAL A 68 -3.95 11.94 3.21
CA VAL A 68 -2.68 11.40 3.71
C VAL A 68 -1.82 12.51 4.32
N ARG A 69 -1.68 13.66 3.63
CA ARG A 69 -0.76 14.72 4.06
C ARG A 69 -1.33 15.67 5.12
N HIS A 70 -2.65 15.95 5.10
CA HIS A 70 -3.26 16.82 6.11
C HIS A 70 -3.90 16.02 7.23
N HIS A 71 -4.87 15.15 6.94
CA HIS A 71 -5.61 14.43 7.99
C HIS A 71 -4.76 13.36 8.70
N TRP A 72 -3.90 12.64 7.98
CA TRP A 72 -3.09 11.56 8.54
C TRP A 72 -1.64 11.95 8.77
N ARG A 73 -1.33 13.25 8.83
CA ARG A 73 0.03 13.73 9.08
C ARG A 73 0.63 13.16 10.37
N ARG A 74 -0.22 12.94 11.39
CA ARG A 74 0.19 12.33 12.67
C ARG A 74 0.45 10.82 12.55
N ALA A 75 -0.31 10.12 11.71
CA ALA A 75 -0.17 8.68 11.50
C ALA A 75 1.00 8.36 10.55
N PHE A 76 1.26 9.21 9.56
CA PHE A 76 2.36 9.05 8.59
C PHE A 76 3.27 10.29 8.58
N PRO A 77 4.06 10.52 9.65
CA PRO A 77 4.93 11.70 9.75
C PRO A 77 6.04 11.71 8.69
N ARG A 78 6.40 10.54 8.14
CA ARG A 78 7.42 10.36 7.11
C ARG A 78 6.85 10.19 5.69
N ALA A 79 5.57 10.55 5.49
CA ALA A 79 4.94 10.52 4.19
C ALA A 79 5.73 11.35 3.15
N VAL A 80 6.01 10.74 2.00
CA VAL A 80 6.76 11.39 0.93
C VAL A 80 5.87 12.30 0.08
N SER A 81 6.47 13.10 -0.81
CA SER A 81 5.69 13.87 -1.78
C SER A 81 4.90 12.93 -2.70
N TYR A 82 3.77 13.40 -3.23
CA TYR A 82 2.93 12.63 -4.16
C TYR A 82 3.75 12.06 -5.33
N GLN A 83 4.62 12.88 -5.94
CA GLN A 83 5.45 12.45 -7.06
C GLN A 83 6.37 11.28 -6.67
N ARG A 84 7.02 11.38 -5.50
CA ARG A 84 7.87 10.32 -4.97
C ARG A 84 7.08 9.06 -4.64
N PHE A 85 5.85 9.21 -4.14
CA PHE A 85 4.95 8.09 -3.90
C PHE A 85 4.60 7.34 -5.20
N VAL A 86 4.27 8.08 -6.27
CA VAL A 86 3.94 7.48 -7.58
C VAL A 86 5.16 6.77 -8.20
N GLU A 87 6.37 7.31 -8.05
CA GLU A 87 7.61 6.62 -8.44
C GLU A 87 7.82 5.29 -7.68
N TRP A 88 7.34 5.22 -6.44
CA TRP A 88 7.51 4.05 -5.58
C TRP A 88 6.46 2.97 -5.83
N MET A 89 5.27 3.31 -6.29
CA MET A 89 4.20 2.34 -6.61
C MET A 89 4.66 1.20 -7.54
N PRO A 90 5.26 1.45 -8.72
CA PRO A 90 5.78 0.38 -9.58
C PRO A 90 7.07 -0.27 -9.03
N SER A 91 7.69 0.35 -8.02
CA SER A 91 8.89 -0.17 -7.36
C SER A 91 8.59 -1.14 -6.22
N THR A 92 7.47 -0.96 -5.53
CA THR A 92 6.91 -1.88 -4.54
C THR A 92 6.20 -3.04 -5.21
N LEU A 93 5.53 -2.76 -6.33
CA LEU A 93 4.77 -3.73 -7.10
C LEU A 93 5.52 -3.92 -8.40
N GLY A 94 6.56 -4.77 -8.36
CA GLY A 94 7.44 -5.04 -9.49
C GLY A 94 6.69 -5.66 -10.65
N VAL A 95 6.00 -4.84 -11.44
CA VAL A 95 5.26 -5.29 -12.61
C VAL A 95 4.89 -4.10 -13.49
N SER A 96 5.66 -3.98 -14.57
CA SER A 96 5.16 -3.43 -15.83
C SER A 96 3.77 -4.05 -16.12
N ARG A 97 2.78 -3.22 -16.43
CA ARG A 97 1.37 -3.59 -16.75
C ARG A 97 0.44 -3.93 -15.55
N ILE A 98 0.52 -3.22 -14.42
CA ILE A 98 -0.37 -3.45 -13.26
C ILE A 98 -1.29 -2.29 -12.83
N LEU A 99 -1.35 -1.15 -13.52
CA LEU A 99 -2.42 -0.18 -13.22
C LEU A 99 -3.84 -0.81 -13.39
N CYS A 100 -3.98 -1.82 -14.26
CA CYS A 100 -5.22 -2.60 -14.41
C CYS A 100 -5.39 -3.76 -13.37
N LYS A 101 -4.30 -4.26 -12.77
CA LYS A 101 -4.31 -5.35 -11.79
C LYS A 101 -4.26 -4.88 -10.32
N GLN A 102 -3.93 -3.62 -10.05
CA GLN A 102 -4.05 -3.02 -8.71
C GLN A 102 -5.48 -3.14 -8.19
N ARG A 103 -6.48 -2.92 -9.05
CA ARG A 103 -7.89 -3.16 -8.66
C ARG A 103 -8.13 -4.61 -8.28
N LYS A 104 -7.49 -5.60 -8.92
CA LYS A 104 -7.67 -7.03 -8.57
C LYS A 104 -6.97 -7.38 -7.26
N LEU A 105 -5.75 -6.90 -7.03
CA LEU A 105 -5.02 -7.14 -5.77
C LEU A 105 -5.70 -6.40 -4.60
N VAL A 106 -6.05 -5.13 -4.78
CA VAL A 106 -6.77 -4.34 -3.77
C VAL A 106 -8.16 -4.91 -3.53
N LYS A 107 -8.91 -5.33 -4.55
CA LYS A 107 -10.19 -6.06 -4.35
C LYS A 107 -10.00 -7.40 -3.69
N LYS A 108 -8.92 -8.14 -3.97
CA LYS A 108 -8.60 -9.41 -3.31
C LYS A 108 -8.24 -9.19 -1.84
N ILE A 109 -7.44 -8.17 -1.52
CA ILE A 109 -7.11 -7.78 -0.14
C ILE A 109 -8.37 -7.27 0.58
N LEU A 110 -9.17 -6.42 -0.07
CA LEU A 110 -10.44 -5.94 0.47
C LEU A 110 -11.41 -7.11 0.71
N TRP A 111 -11.46 -8.12 -0.17
CA TRP A 111 -12.24 -9.34 0.03
C TRP A 111 -11.71 -10.20 1.17
N ILE A 112 -10.39 -10.33 1.32
CA ILE A 112 -9.77 -11.05 2.46
C ILE A 112 -10.04 -10.32 3.78
N ILE A 113 -9.97 -8.98 3.81
CA ILE A 113 -10.20 -8.17 5.01
C ILE A 113 -11.69 -8.13 5.37
N ASN A 114 -12.59 -7.92 4.41
CA ASN A 114 -14.04 -7.91 4.67
C ASN A 114 -14.62 -9.31 4.87
N GLY A 115 -13.96 -10.38 4.38
CA GLY A 115 -14.35 -11.76 4.61
C GLY A 115 -13.89 -12.35 5.94
N LYS A 116 -13.04 -11.65 6.70
CA LYS A 116 -12.63 -12.03 8.07
C LYS A 116 -13.45 -11.35 9.17
N ILE A 117 -14.37 -10.46 8.81
CA ILE A 117 -15.24 -9.69 9.73
C ILE A 117 -16.70 -10.21 9.67
N ALA A 118 -16.93 -11.37 9.03
CA ALA A 118 -18.21 -12.07 9.04
C ALA A 118 -18.19 -13.21 10.07
#